data_AF-A0A6A5ST50-F1
#
_entry.id   AF-A0A6A5ST50-F1
#
_cell.length_a   1.000
_cell.length_b   1.000
_cell.length_c   1.000
_cell.angle_alpha   90.00
_cell.angle_beta   90.00
_cell.angle_gamma   90.00
#
_symmetry.space_group_name_H-M   'P 1'
#
loop_
_entity.id
_entity.type
_entity.pdbx_description
1 polymer ?
#
loop_
_entity_poly.entity_id
_entity_poly.type
_entity_poly.pdbx_seq_one_letter_code
_entity_poly.pdbx_strand_id
1 'polypeptide(L)'
;MAGAPFGSGFVLVFDFMQSNRGSVHVLPVAGLPYDDEVDFHDSSFFQKHDLTSLPSPNVVREVASRSKDPRTKRRNRPPPVYFPSLGLCVKYGTEVTIAEGQCLLFVRSKLSQYVPVPEVYKWCKDDGQVFIYMELMDGVTLEKSWEGLNEEDRLAVCEQLRCMIDAWRGLGCDSDSAFIGHIGKQPLLDIIFESTCSPTAGPFSSVSEFHNWFTSSYGPRKHDRNKPPHPNRPFLPDDVPIVFTHADLHPSNILVSSGSNPRVIAIIDWHQSGWYPAYWEYCKARWTSTIGKEWEAKYLPLIVDRHECYDYWDSFVLARGA
;
A
#
# COMPACT_ATOMS: atom_id res chain seq x y z
N MET A 1 -13.34 -5.26 -45.39
CA MET A 1 -12.85 -3.89 -45.17
C MET A 1 -12.85 -3.62 -43.67
N ALA A 2 -11.68 -3.22 -43.17
CA ALA A 2 -11.37 -2.62 -41.86
C ALA A 2 -11.90 -3.30 -40.59
N GLY A 3 -11.08 -4.19 -40.01
CA GLY A 3 -11.04 -4.43 -38.57
C GLY A 3 -10.20 -3.35 -37.89
N ALA A 4 -10.70 -2.80 -36.78
CA ALA A 4 -9.98 -1.85 -35.93
C ALA A 4 -8.89 -2.57 -35.12
N PRO A 5 -7.69 -1.99 -34.93
CA PRO A 5 -6.66 -2.60 -34.10
C PRO A 5 -6.92 -2.33 -32.61
N PHE A 6 -6.75 -3.36 -31.80
CA PHE A 6 -6.68 -3.27 -30.34
C PHE A 6 -5.43 -2.50 -29.90
N GLY A 7 -5.55 -1.83 -28.75
CA GLY A 7 -4.74 -0.70 -28.32
C GLY A 7 -3.24 -0.95 -28.16
N SER A 8 -2.46 0.03 -28.61
CA SER A 8 -1.00 0.12 -28.53
C SER A 8 -0.48 0.67 -27.20
N GLY A 9 -1.26 0.61 -26.12
CA GLY A 9 -0.90 1.19 -24.82
C GLY A 9 -0.03 0.30 -23.93
N PHE A 10 -0.08 -1.03 -24.13
CA PHE A 10 0.54 -1.99 -23.20
C PHE A 10 2.05 -2.20 -23.44
N VAL A 11 2.55 -1.91 -24.66
CA VAL A 11 3.95 -2.16 -25.04
C VAL A 11 4.89 -1.03 -24.57
N LEU A 12 4.38 0.20 -24.43
CA LEU A 12 5.22 1.37 -24.15
C LEU A 12 5.75 1.44 -22.71
N VAL A 13 5.04 0.87 -21.72
CA VAL A 13 5.50 0.90 -20.31
C VAL A 13 6.62 -0.12 -20.06
N PHE A 14 6.53 -1.31 -20.67
CA PHE A 14 7.55 -2.36 -20.52
C PHE A 14 8.86 -2.02 -21.23
N ASP A 15 8.81 -1.45 -22.44
CA ASP A 15 10.04 -1.09 -23.18
C ASP A 15 10.77 0.12 -22.58
N PHE A 16 10.09 1.00 -21.84
CA PHE A 16 10.72 2.18 -21.23
C PHE A 16 11.50 1.86 -19.95
N MET A 17 11.12 0.81 -19.21
CA MET A 17 11.82 0.37 -18.00
C MET A 17 13.23 -0.19 -18.27
N GLN A 18 13.57 -0.53 -19.52
CA GLN A 18 14.91 -1.00 -19.89
C GLN A 18 15.85 0.10 -20.41
N SER A 19 15.35 1.31 -20.69
CA SER A 19 16.08 2.31 -21.48
C SER A 19 16.78 3.41 -20.68
N ASN A 20 16.59 3.55 -19.37
CA ASN A 20 17.12 4.69 -18.62
C ASN A 20 18.23 4.30 -17.64
N ARG A 21 19.45 4.06 -18.15
CA ARG A 21 20.68 4.01 -17.36
C ARG A 21 21.17 5.43 -17.03
N GLY A 22 20.40 6.14 -16.21
CA GLY A 22 20.87 7.27 -15.42
C GLY A 22 21.04 6.80 -13.99
N SER A 23 22.20 7.06 -13.37
CA SER A 23 22.59 6.56 -12.04
C SER A 23 21.69 7.07 -10.91
N VAL A 24 20.50 6.49 -10.77
CA VAL A 24 19.76 6.42 -9.51
C VAL A 24 20.15 5.09 -8.89
N HIS A 25 20.69 5.10 -7.68
CA HIS A 25 20.99 3.86 -6.95
C HIS A 25 19.68 3.10 -6.72
N VAL A 26 19.37 2.18 -7.64
CA VAL A 26 18.25 1.24 -7.49
C VAL A 26 18.62 0.33 -6.33
N LEU A 27 18.00 0.52 -5.17
CA LEU A 27 18.16 -0.39 -4.04
C LEU A 27 17.52 -1.73 -4.45
N PRO A 28 18.30 -2.81 -4.61
CA PRO A 28 17.70 -4.14 -4.74
C PRO A 28 16.96 -4.46 -3.43
N VAL A 29 15.93 -5.29 -3.47
CA VAL A 29 15.23 -5.73 -2.24
C VAL A 29 16.21 -6.28 -1.18
N ALA A 30 17.31 -6.88 -1.61
CA ALA A 30 18.39 -7.39 -0.75
C ALA A 30 19.21 -6.30 -0.03
N GLY A 31 19.13 -5.04 -0.46
CA GLY A 31 19.83 -3.90 0.15
C GLY A 31 18.97 -3.08 1.11
N LEU A 32 17.72 -3.50 1.36
CA LEU A 32 16.86 -2.83 2.32
C LEU A 32 17.35 -3.10 3.76
N PRO A 33 17.43 -2.07 4.62
CA PRO A 33 17.86 -2.28 5.99
C PRO A 33 16.77 -2.99 6.80
N TYR A 34 17.20 -3.88 7.69
CA TYR A 34 16.33 -4.65 8.60
C TYR A 34 16.57 -4.28 10.07
N ASP A 35 17.52 -3.39 10.34
CA ASP A 35 17.84 -2.96 11.70
C ASP A 35 16.67 -2.23 12.34
N ASP A 36 16.54 -2.44 13.66
CA ASP A 36 15.46 -1.86 14.46
C ASP A 36 15.55 -0.34 14.61
N GLU A 37 16.72 0.23 14.34
CA GLU A 37 16.97 1.67 14.30
C GLU A 37 17.90 2.01 13.13
N VAL A 38 17.45 2.92 12.27
CA VAL A 38 18.19 3.37 11.08
C VAL A 38 17.93 4.85 10.86
N ASP A 39 19.01 5.62 10.70
CA ASP A 39 18.97 7.01 10.25
C ASP A 39 19.46 7.10 8.80
N PHE A 40 18.62 7.63 7.91
CA PHE A 40 18.95 7.81 6.50
C PHE A 40 19.62 9.18 6.30
N HIS A 41 20.90 9.28 6.68
CA HIS A 41 21.66 10.55 6.64
C HIS A 41 21.83 11.16 5.25
N ASP A 42 21.63 10.36 4.19
CA ASP A 42 21.59 10.81 2.80
C ASP A 42 20.23 11.36 2.36
N SER A 43 19.19 11.25 3.19
CA SER A 43 17.85 11.76 2.89
C SER A 43 17.80 13.29 2.81
N SER A 44 16.80 13.81 2.10
CA SER A 44 16.68 15.25 1.90
C SER A 44 16.47 16.04 3.20
N PHE A 45 16.01 15.40 4.28
CA PHE A 45 15.91 16.04 5.59
C PHE A 45 17.27 16.48 6.12
N PHE A 46 18.24 15.57 6.24
CA PHE A 46 19.57 15.85 6.77
C PHE A 46 20.43 16.70 5.82
N GLN A 47 20.06 16.75 4.53
CA GLN A 47 20.69 17.67 3.57
C GLN A 47 20.17 19.11 3.67
N LYS A 48 18.89 19.29 3.99
CA LYS A 48 18.23 20.61 4.00
C LYS A 48 18.28 21.29 5.36
N HIS A 49 18.32 20.53 6.44
CA HIS A 49 18.32 21.06 7.79
C HIS A 49 19.70 20.98 8.42
N ASP A 50 20.16 22.06 9.06
CA ASP A 50 21.36 22.08 9.90
C ASP A 50 21.20 21.25 11.21
N LEU A 51 20.15 20.43 11.30
CA LEU A 51 19.85 19.58 12.43
C LEU A 51 20.56 18.24 12.27
N THR A 52 21.27 17.84 13.32
CA THR A 52 21.94 16.53 13.38
C THR A 52 21.02 15.41 13.84
N SER A 53 19.78 15.71 14.25
CA SER A 53 18.85 14.72 14.79
C SER A 53 17.38 15.08 14.58
N LEU A 54 16.56 14.03 14.48
CA LEU A 54 15.09 14.09 14.45
C LEU A 54 14.52 14.08 15.88
N PRO A 55 13.26 14.51 16.09
CA PRO A 55 12.61 14.45 17.40
C PRO A 55 12.61 13.03 18.00
N SER A 56 12.97 12.88 19.27
CA SER A 56 12.97 11.57 19.93
C SER A 56 11.56 10.99 20.08
N PRO A 57 11.40 9.66 20.23
CA PRO A 57 10.10 9.03 20.50
C PRO A 57 9.32 9.68 21.66
N ASN A 58 10.03 10.11 22.71
CA ASN A 58 9.41 10.83 23.84
C ASN A 58 8.83 12.18 23.43
N VAL A 59 9.54 12.96 22.60
CA VAL A 59 9.03 14.22 22.06
C VAL A 59 7.81 13.98 21.17
N VAL A 60 7.84 12.93 20.33
CA VAL A 60 6.71 12.55 19.48
C VAL A 60 5.46 12.25 20.31
N ARG A 61 5.60 11.41 21.37
CA ARG A 61 4.50 11.11 22.29
C ARG A 61 4.01 12.33 23.07
N GLU A 62 4.92 13.22 23.49
CA GLU A 62 4.55 14.45 24.17
C GLU A 62 3.69 15.34 23.27
N VAL A 63 4.10 15.54 22.01
CA VAL A 63 3.32 16.31 21.04
C VAL A 63 1.97 15.64 20.77
N ALA A 64 1.93 14.32 20.61
CA ALA A 64 0.68 13.57 20.45
C ALA A 64 -0.28 13.78 21.63
N SER A 65 0.24 13.82 22.86
CA SER A 65 -0.57 14.00 24.08
C SER A 65 -1.27 15.36 24.17
N ARG A 66 -0.79 16.37 23.44
CA ARG A 66 -1.39 17.71 23.37
C ARG A 66 -2.60 17.76 22.44
N SER A 67 -2.78 16.77 21.57
CA SER A 67 -3.94 16.66 20.69
C SER A 67 -5.20 16.28 21.47
N LYS A 68 -6.34 16.85 21.07
CA LYS A 68 -7.66 16.52 21.64
C LYS A 68 -8.28 15.26 21.03
N ASP A 69 -7.64 14.65 20.04
CA ASP A 69 -8.14 13.45 19.38
C ASP A 69 -8.08 12.24 20.34
N PRO A 70 -9.21 11.60 20.69
CA PRO A 70 -9.21 10.47 21.61
C PRO A 70 -8.39 9.28 21.11
N ARG A 71 -8.13 9.19 19.80
CA ARG A 71 -7.31 8.12 19.20
C ARG A 71 -5.85 8.20 19.61
N THR A 72 -5.33 9.35 20.06
CA THR A 72 -3.94 9.45 20.55
C THR A 72 -3.66 8.62 21.79
N LYS A 73 -4.71 8.22 22.53
CA LYS A 73 -4.60 7.30 23.67
C LYS A 73 -4.41 5.84 23.25
N ARG A 74 -4.61 5.51 21.97
CA ARG A 74 -4.41 4.15 21.45
C ARG A 74 -2.92 3.90 21.32
N ARG A 75 -2.43 2.81 21.92
CA ARG A 75 -1.02 2.41 21.80
C ARG A 75 -0.71 1.75 20.45
N ASN A 76 -1.71 1.13 19.83
CA ASN A 76 -1.54 0.31 18.64
C ASN A 76 -1.41 1.10 17.34
N ARG A 77 -2.37 1.98 17.03
CA ARG A 77 -2.36 2.87 15.86
C ARG A 77 -2.87 4.28 16.24
N PRO A 78 -2.11 5.07 17.03
CA PRO A 78 -2.41 6.48 17.24
C PRO A 78 -2.31 7.26 15.91
N PRO A 79 -2.98 8.44 15.81
CA PRO A 79 -2.81 9.32 14.66
C PRO A 79 -1.35 9.75 14.46
N PRO A 80 -0.89 9.95 13.21
CA PRO A 80 0.43 10.50 12.94
C PRO A 80 0.63 11.87 13.59
N VAL A 81 1.88 12.14 13.97
CA VAL A 81 2.30 13.41 14.57
C VAL A 81 3.01 14.25 13.52
N TYR A 82 2.63 15.52 13.41
CA TYR A 82 3.17 16.44 12.42
C TYR A 82 4.07 17.48 13.07
N PHE A 83 5.20 17.75 12.44
CA PHE A 83 6.13 18.83 12.77
C PHE A 83 6.30 19.72 11.52
N PRO A 84 5.35 20.63 11.22
CA PRO A 84 5.34 21.39 9.97
C PRO A 84 6.61 22.24 9.75
N SER A 85 7.18 22.80 10.82
CA SER A 85 8.43 23.58 10.76
C SER A 85 9.65 22.76 10.32
N LEU A 86 9.53 21.43 10.38
CA LEU A 86 10.55 20.47 9.98
C LEU A 86 10.18 19.71 8.70
N GLY A 87 9.01 20.00 8.09
CA GLY A 87 8.51 19.20 6.97
C GLY A 87 8.38 17.71 7.31
N LEU A 88 8.04 17.38 8.56
CA LEU A 88 8.14 16.02 9.10
C LEU A 88 6.77 15.48 9.55
N CYS A 89 6.49 14.23 9.18
CA CYS A 89 5.42 13.39 9.66
C CYS A 89 6.00 12.18 10.38
N VAL A 90 5.44 11.82 11.54
CA VAL A 90 5.86 10.63 12.29
C VAL A 90 4.67 9.72 12.52
N LYS A 91 4.69 8.53 11.91
CA LYS A 91 3.76 7.44 12.17
C LYS A 91 4.35 6.55 13.27
N TYR A 92 3.55 6.15 14.25
CA TYR A 92 4.04 5.30 15.32
C TYR A 92 2.95 4.43 15.93
N GLY A 93 3.34 3.34 16.60
CA GLY A 93 2.39 2.43 17.26
C GLY A 93 2.93 1.02 17.43
N THR A 94 2.23 0.17 18.19
CA THR A 94 2.59 -1.25 18.34
C THR A 94 2.20 -2.11 17.14
N GLU A 95 1.31 -1.61 16.27
CA GLU A 95 0.94 -2.27 15.00
C GLU A 95 1.62 -1.63 13.78
N VAL A 96 2.41 -0.57 13.98
CA VAL A 96 3.29 -0.03 12.93
C VAL A 96 4.48 -0.95 12.81
N THR A 97 4.92 -1.24 11.59
CA THR A 97 6.04 -2.15 11.33
C THR A 97 7.10 -1.46 10.48
N ILE A 98 8.36 -1.87 10.65
CA ILE A 98 9.47 -1.40 9.79
C ILE A 98 9.23 -1.76 8.31
N ALA A 99 8.42 -2.79 8.07
CA ALA A 99 8.01 -3.22 6.74
C ALA A 99 7.35 -2.10 5.91
N GLU A 100 6.57 -1.21 6.54
CA GLU A 100 6.01 -0.03 5.88
C GLU A 100 7.11 0.93 5.40
N GLY A 101 8.12 1.18 6.26
CA GLY A 101 9.27 2.01 5.90
C GLY A 101 10.09 1.40 4.76
N GLN A 102 10.31 0.08 4.81
CA GLN A 102 10.96 -0.66 3.72
C GLN A 102 10.17 -0.57 2.41
N CYS A 103 8.84 -0.59 2.48
CA CYS A 103 7.97 -0.43 1.32
C CYS A 103 8.09 0.96 0.69
N LEU A 104 8.05 2.01 1.50
CA LEU A 104 8.27 3.37 1.03
C LEU A 104 9.64 3.54 0.35
N LEU A 105 10.71 3.00 0.96
CA LEU A 105 12.05 3.01 0.34
C LEU A 105 12.06 2.26 -1.00
N PHE A 106 11.46 1.08 -1.06
CA PHE A 106 11.42 0.26 -2.28
C PHE A 106 10.68 0.99 -3.41
N VAL A 107 9.44 1.44 -3.15
CA VAL A 107 8.61 2.16 -4.14
C VAL A 107 9.32 3.44 -4.59
N ARG A 108 9.86 4.24 -3.67
CA ARG A 108 10.58 5.47 -4.02
C ARG A 108 11.80 5.18 -4.88
N SER A 109 12.58 4.16 -4.55
CA SER A 109 13.79 3.81 -5.30
C SER A 109 13.51 3.35 -6.73
N LYS A 110 12.38 2.65 -6.96
CA LYS A 110 12.02 2.09 -8.26
C LYS A 110 11.14 3.02 -9.09
N LEU A 111 10.28 3.82 -8.45
CA LEU A 111 9.17 4.53 -9.09
C LEU A 111 9.10 6.02 -8.74
N SER A 112 10.16 6.64 -8.20
CA SER A 112 10.16 8.08 -7.84
C SER A 112 9.69 9.04 -8.94
N GLN A 113 9.83 8.67 -10.22
CA GLN A 113 9.36 9.49 -11.36
C GLN A 113 7.87 9.32 -11.69
N TYR A 114 7.23 8.27 -11.17
CA TYR A 114 5.86 7.88 -11.53
C TYR A 114 4.92 7.92 -10.33
N VAL A 115 5.36 7.44 -9.17
CA VAL A 115 4.55 7.28 -7.97
C VAL A 115 5.16 8.11 -6.86
N PRO A 116 4.59 9.29 -6.55
CA PRO A 116 5.09 10.09 -5.46
C PRO A 116 4.72 9.43 -4.12
N VAL A 117 5.72 9.21 -3.28
CA VAL A 117 5.58 8.65 -1.93
C VAL A 117 6.47 9.43 -0.95
N PRO A 118 6.10 9.52 0.33
CA PRO A 118 6.94 10.17 1.34
C PRO A 118 8.35 9.61 1.38
N GLU A 119 9.36 10.48 1.47
CA GLU A 119 10.72 10.06 1.79
C GLU A 119 10.80 9.57 3.24
N VAL A 120 11.48 8.45 3.49
CA VAL A 120 11.75 7.98 4.85
C VAL A 120 13.08 8.58 5.34
N TYR A 121 13.05 9.20 6.51
CA TYR A 121 14.22 9.85 7.13
C TYR A 121 14.84 9.02 8.24
N LYS A 122 14.03 8.29 8.99
CA LYS A 122 14.44 7.41 10.09
C LYS A 122 13.34 6.40 10.40
N TRP A 123 13.72 5.25 10.94
CA TRP A 123 12.83 4.50 11.82
C TRP A 123 13.55 4.06 13.09
N CYS A 124 12.79 3.82 14.15
CA CYS A 124 13.31 3.24 15.38
C CYS A 124 12.23 2.48 16.15
N LYS A 125 12.65 1.60 17.07
CA LYS A 125 11.77 0.99 18.07
C LYS A 125 12.01 1.59 19.44
N ASP A 126 10.93 1.93 20.14
CA ASP A 126 10.99 2.43 21.51
C ASP A 126 9.72 2.03 22.28
N ASP A 127 9.90 1.47 23.48
CA ASP A 127 8.80 0.97 24.35
C ASP A 127 7.77 0.10 23.60
N GLY A 128 8.26 -0.83 22.78
CA GLY A 128 7.43 -1.76 22.00
C GLY A 128 6.62 -1.12 20.87
N GLN A 129 6.82 0.17 20.57
CA GLN A 129 6.25 0.86 19.42
C GLN A 129 7.32 1.06 18.35
N VAL A 130 6.94 0.92 17.08
CA VAL A 130 7.76 1.37 15.96
C VAL A 130 7.42 2.82 15.65
N PHE A 131 8.43 3.60 15.27
CA PHE A 131 8.31 4.98 14.79
C PHE A 131 8.91 5.06 13.39
N ILE A 132 8.17 5.62 12.44
CA ILE A 132 8.61 5.91 11.07
C ILE A 132 8.53 7.42 10.88
N TYR A 133 9.69 8.02 10.64
CA TYR A 133 9.87 9.44 10.38
C TYR A 133 9.97 9.63 8.87
N MET A 134 9.08 10.45 8.31
CA MET A 134 8.96 10.60 6.87
C MET A 134 8.54 12.01 6.47
N GLU A 135 8.71 12.32 5.18
CA GLU A 135 8.34 13.57 4.55
C GLU A 135 6.87 13.95 4.82
N LEU A 136 6.65 15.17 5.29
CA LEU A 136 5.31 15.75 5.37
C LEU A 136 4.91 16.26 3.99
N MET A 137 4.04 15.50 3.33
CA MET A 137 3.51 15.83 2.01
C MET A 137 2.52 17.00 2.12
N ASP A 138 2.72 18.04 1.29
CA ASP A 138 1.82 19.20 1.22
C ASP A 138 0.63 18.91 0.29
N GLY A 139 -0.40 18.28 0.85
CA GLY A 139 -1.61 17.93 0.11
C GLY A 139 -2.82 17.70 1.02
N VAL A 140 -3.99 17.65 0.38
CA VAL A 140 -5.27 17.32 1.05
C VAL A 140 -5.67 15.92 0.58
N THR A 141 -6.26 15.12 1.47
CA THR A 141 -6.74 13.79 1.07
C THR A 141 -7.83 13.91 0.00
N LEU A 142 -7.81 13.01 -0.98
CA LEU A 142 -8.79 12.95 -2.05
C LEU A 142 -10.20 12.83 -1.46
N GLU A 143 -10.36 12.04 -0.40
CA GLU A 143 -11.60 11.93 0.37
C GLU A 143 -12.15 13.30 0.81
N LYS A 144 -11.30 14.18 1.35
CA LYS A 144 -11.72 15.50 1.84
C LYS A 144 -11.99 16.48 0.72
N SER A 145 -11.25 16.40 -0.39
CA SER A 145 -11.44 17.29 -1.54
C SER A 145 -12.57 16.83 -2.48
N TRP A 146 -13.01 15.57 -2.39
CA TRP A 146 -13.85 14.91 -3.40
C TRP A 146 -15.10 15.70 -3.80
N GLU A 147 -15.84 16.21 -2.81
CA GLU A 147 -17.08 16.99 -3.02
C GLU A 147 -16.83 18.35 -3.69
N GLY A 148 -15.60 18.88 -3.59
CA GLY A 148 -15.21 20.14 -4.22
C GLY A 148 -14.66 20.00 -5.64
N LEU A 149 -14.33 18.78 -6.08
CA LEU A 149 -13.81 18.53 -7.43
C LEU A 149 -14.95 18.45 -8.45
N ASN A 150 -14.79 19.10 -9.59
CA ASN A 150 -15.70 18.92 -10.72
C ASN A 150 -15.42 17.58 -11.45
N GLU A 151 -16.29 17.22 -12.41
CA GLU A 151 -16.18 15.98 -13.16
C GLU A 151 -14.84 15.84 -13.91
N GLU A 152 -14.38 16.90 -14.56
CA GLU A 152 -13.13 16.91 -15.33
C GLU A 152 -11.92 16.65 -14.41
N ASP A 153 -11.88 17.33 -13.26
CA ASP A 153 -10.84 17.17 -12.24
C ASP A 153 -10.84 15.72 -11.67
N ARG A 154 -12.02 15.15 -11.41
CA ARG A 154 -12.14 13.77 -10.92
C ARG A 154 -11.62 12.76 -11.93
N LEU A 155 -11.94 12.94 -13.21
CA LEU A 155 -11.45 12.08 -14.30
C LEU A 155 -9.94 12.22 -14.48
N ALA A 156 -9.40 13.44 -14.40
CA ALA A 156 -7.96 13.68 -14.47
C ALA A 156 -7.19 13.04 -13.30
N VAL A 157 -7.76 13.03 -12.08
CA VAL A 157 -7.18 12.28 -10.96
C VAL A 157 -7.23 10.78 -11.21
N CYS A 158 -8.32 10.25 -11.75
CA CYS A 158 -8.43 8.83 -12.07
C CYS A 158 -7.39 8.39 -13.12
N GLU A 159 -7.14 9.20 -14.15
CA GLU A 159 -6.11 8.92 -15.15
C GLU A 159 -4.70 8.88 -14.54
N GLN A 160 -4.38 9.83 -13.66
CA GLN A 160 -3.13 9.83 -12.90
C GLN A 160 -2.98 8.56 -12.06
N LEU A 161 -4.03 8.22 -11.29
CA LEU A 161 -4.04 7.03 -10.44
C LEU A 161 -3.87 5.76 -11.27
N ARG A 162 -4.55 5.64 -12.42
CA ARG A 162 -4.41 4.48 -13.30
C ARG A 162 -2.97 4.30 -13.77
N CYS A 163 -2.33 5.37 -14.24
CA CYS A 163 -0.92 5.34 -14.64
C CYS A 163 0.00 4.90 -13.49
N MET A 164 -0.24 5.40 -12.27
CA MET A 164 0.54 5.03 -11.09
C MET A 164 0.34 3.55 -10.72
N ILE A 165 -0.91 3.07 -10.76
CA ILE A 165 -1.28 1.69 -10.49
C ILE A 165 -0.60 0.74 -11.47
N ASP A 166 -0.66 1.05 -12.76
CA ASP A 166 0.00 0.26 -13.79
C ASP A 166 1.53 0.25 -13.60
N ALA A 167 2.12 1.38 -13.16
CA ALA A 167 3.55 1.46 -12.87
C ALA A 167 3.98 0.55 -11.70
N TRP A 168 3.27 0.57 -10.57
CA TRP A 168 3.63 -0.30 -9.45
C TRP A 168 3.27 -1.77 -9.70
N ARG A 169 2.20 -2.07 -10.43
CA ARG A 169 1.90 -3.44 -10.87
C ARG A 169 3.01 -4.02 -11.76
N GLY A 170 3.75 -3.15 -12.47
CA GLY A 170 4.93 -3.51 -13.25
C GLY A 170 6.18 -3.83 -12.42
N LEU A 171 6.16 -3.63 -11.10
CA LEU A 171 7.28 -4.02 -10.23
C LEU A 171 7.42 -5.54 -10.19
N GLY A 172 8.42 -6.04 -10.90
CA GLY A 172 8.84 -7.42 -10.84
C GLY A 172 9.25 -7.82 -9.43
N CYS A 173 9.07 -9.11 -9.14
CA CYS A 173 9.69 -9.72 -7.98
C CYS A 173 11.20 -9.89 -8.28
N ASP A 174 12.08 -9.30 -7.47
CA ASP A 174 13.56 -9.42 -7.60
C ASP A 174 14.07 -10.87 -7.30
N SER A 175 13.21 -11.90 -7.35
CA SER A 175 13.55 -13.27 -6.96
C SER A 175 13.32 -14.26 -8.09
N ASP A 176 14.14 -15.32 -8.12
CA ASP A 176 14.15 -16.36 -9.16
C ASP A 176 12.79 -17.09 -9.35
N SER A 177 11.86 -16.90 -8.42
CA SER A 177 10.52 -17.50 -8.44
C SER A 177 9.47 -16.49 -7.97
N ALA A 178 8.36 -16.36 -8.69
CA ALA A 178 7.22 -15.57 -8.22
C ALA A 178 6.75 -16.06 -6.83
N PHE A 179 6.35 -15.13 -5.96
CA PHE A 179 5.80 -15.44 -4.64
C PHE A 179 4.73 -14.43 -4.26
N ILE A 180 3.80 -14.83 -3.40
CA ILE A 180 2.82 -13.94 -2.75
C ILE A 180 3.32 -13.68 -1.34
N GLY A 181 3.52 -12.41 -0.99
CA GLY A 181 4.14 -12.02 0.26
C GLY A 181 4.54 -10.55 0.27
N HIS A 182 5.00 -10.10 1.44
CA HIS A 182 5.55 -8.77 1.62
C HIS A 182 7.02 -8.70 1.14
N ILE A 183 7.55 -7.49 1.04
CA ILE A 183 8.98 -7.21 0.78
C ILE A 183 9.88 -8.08 1.64
N GLY A 184 10.94 -8.63 1.02
CA GLY A 184 11.86 -9.57 1.67
C GLY A 184 11.31 -10.98 1.85
N LYS A 185 10.34 -11.40 1.03
CA LYS A 185 9.63 -12.70 1.15
C LYS A 185 9.03 -12.91 2.55
N GLN A 186 8.56 -11.83 3.16
CA GLN A 186 7.92 -11.87 4.47
C GLN A 186 6.42 -12.17 4.33
N PRO A 187 5.74 -12.57 5.42
CA PRO A 187 4.29 -12.69 5.43
C PRO A 187 3.58 -11.39 5.06
N LEU A 188 2.39 -11.51 4.47
CA LEU A 188 1.50 -10.38 4.17
C LEU A 188 0.99 -9.74 5.46
N LEU A 189 0.78 -8.42 5.40
CA LEU A 189 0.31 -7.58 6.51
C LEU A 189 -1.07 -6.96 6.23
N ASP A 190 -1.83 -7.51 5.28
CA ASP A 190 -3.19 -7.06 5.03
C ASP A 190 -4.05 -7.29 6.29
N ILE A 191 -4.77 -6.25 6.71
CA ILE A 191 -5.55 -6.24 7.94
C ILE A 191 -6.63 -7.34 7.96
N ILE A 192 -7.09 -7.81 6.80
CA ILE A 192 -8.06 -8.92 6.73
C ILE A 192 -7.45 -10.26 7.19
N PHE A 193 -6.12 -10.32 7.33
CA PHE A 193 -5.39 -11.48 7.87
C PHE A 193 -5.06 -11.34 9.36
N GLU A 194 -5.09 -10.13 9.93
CA GLU A 194 -4.62 -9.83 11.30
C GLU A 194 -5.52 -10.36 12.43
N SER A 195 -6.69 -10.92 12.13
CA SER A 195 -7.56 -11.54 13.14
C SER A 195 -6.79 -12.60 13.96
N THR A 196 -6.89 -12.49 15.30
CA THR A 196 -6.16 -13.31 16.32
C THR A 196 -6.22 -14.83 16.14
N CYS A 197 -7.10 -15.31 15.27
CA CYS A 197 -7.34 -16.70 14.99
C CYS A 197 -6.70 -17.22 13.69
N SER A 198 -6.11 -16.34 12.88
CA SER A 198 -5.54 -16.66 11.58
C SER A 198 -4.08 -17.10 11.70
N PRO A 199 -3.66 -18.15 10.97
CA PRO A 199 -2.23 -18.39 10.76
C PRO A 199 -1.58 -17.20 10.07
N THR A 200 -0.26 -17.10 10.17
CA THR A 200 0.53 -16.13 9.40
C THR A 200 0.29 -16.27 7.89
N ALA A 201 0.14 -15.15 7.19
CA ALA A 201 -0.21 -15.11 5.77
C ALA A 201 1.03 -15.18 4.86
N GLY A 202 1.54 -16.39 4.67
CA GLY A 202 2.60 -16.65 3.70
C GLY A 202 4.02 -16.49 4.26
N PRO A 203 5.03 -16.33 3.38
CA PRO A 203 4.92 -16.21 1.93
C PRO A 203 4.37 -17.49 1.27
N PHE A 204 3.75 -17.36 0.10
CA PHE A 204 3.23 -18.47 -0.70
C PHE A 204 3.95 -18.56 -2.05
N SER A 205 4.13 -19.77 -2.57
CA SER A 205 4.82 -20.02 -3.84
C SER A 205 3.93 -19.85 -5.06
N SER A 206 2.61 -19.83 -4.88
CA SER A 206 1.64 -19.69 -5.97
C SER A 206 0.32 -19.08 -5.50
N VAL A 207 -0.45 -18.55 -6.45
CA VAL A 207 -1.83 -18.08 -6.23
C VAL A 207 -2.71 -19.20 -5.66
N SER A 208 -2.59 -20.43 -6.18
CA SER A 208 -3.38 -21.56 -5.71
C SER A 208 -3.11 -21.90 -4.24
N GLU A 209 -1.84 -21.88 -3.83
CA GLU A 209 -1.44 -22.10 -2.44
C GLU A 209 -2.02 -21.01 -1.52
N PHE A 210 -1.90 -19.75 -1.94
CA PHE A 210 -2.50 -18.62 -1.23
C PHE A 210 -4.02 -18.77 -1.09
N HIS A 211 -4.75 -19.10 -2.14
CA HIS A 211 -6.20 -19.29 -2.06
C HIS A 211 -6.59 -20.50 -1.18
N ASN A 212 -5.83 -21.59 -1.22
CA ASN A 212 -6.07 -22.73 -0.33
C ASN A 212 -5.90 -22.32 1.13
N TRP A 213 -4.87 -21.52 1.44
CA TRP A 213 -4.70 -20.95 2.77
C TRP A 213 -5.82 -19.97 3.14
N PHE A 214 -6.16 -19.04 2.23
CA PHE A 214 -7.16 -17.99 2.44
C PHE A 214 -8.55 -18.60 2.74
N THR A 215 -8.91 -19.67 2.03
CA THR A 215 -10.20 -20.35 2.16
C THR A 215 -10.26 -21.44 3.24
N SER A 216 -9.12 -21.87 3.81
CA SER A 216 -9.09 -22.89 4.87
C SER A 216 -9.03 -22.30 6.28
N SER A 217 -8.65 -21.04 6.41
CA SER A 217 -8.33 -20.38 7.67
C SER A 217 -9.54 -20.01 8.55
N TYR A 218 -10.76 -20.51 8.29
CA TYR A 218 -11.98 -20.16 9.03
C TYR A 218 -12.88 -21.36 9.40
N GLY A 219 -13.75 -21.13 10.39
CA GLY A 219 -14.73 -22.09 10.92
C GLY A 219 -14.21 -23.00 12.05
N PRO A 220 -15.11 -23.77 12.70
CA PRO A 220 -14.79 -24.59 13.88
C PRO A 220 -13.75 -25.71 13.62
N ARG A 221 -13.40 -25.95 12.36
CA ARG A 221 -12.41 -26.95 11.91
C ARG A 221 -11.23 -26.34 11.15
N LYS A 222 -10.86 -25.07 11.43
CA LYS A 222 -9.74 -24.38 10.76
C LYS A 222 -8.39 -25.11 10.83
N HIS A 223 -8.22 -26.05 11.76
CA HIS A 223 -7.00 -26.87 11.90
C HIS A 223 -7.12 -28.28 11.30
N ASP A 224 -8.28 -28.63 10.72
CA ASP A 224 -8.51 -29.93 10.10
C ASP A 224 -7.89 -29.96 8.70
N ARG A 225 -6.69 -30.54 8.60
CA ARG A 225 -5.95 -30.70 7.33
C ARG A 225 -6.64 -31.63 6.33
N ASN A 226 -7.60 -32.43 6.77
CA ASN A 226 -8.35 -33.37 5.91
C ASN A 226 -9.69 -32.79 5.44
N LYS A 227 -10.01 -31.54 5.79
CA LYS A 227 -11.22 -30.86 5.34
C LYS A 227 -11.19 -30.70 3.82
N PRO A 228 -12.27 -31.05 3.09
CA PRO A 228 -12.34 -30.77 1.66
C PRO A 228 -12.27 -29.24 1.41
N PRO A 229 -11.79 -28.80 0.23
CA PRO A 229 -11.81 -27.39 -0.13
C PRO A 229 -13.22 -26.80 -0.01
N HIS A 230 -13.29 -25.51 0.33
CA HIS A 230 -14.59 -24.83 0.41
C HIS A 230 -15.30 -24.87 -0.94
N PRO A 231 -16.64 -25.03 -1.02
CA PRO A 231 -17.37 -25.07 -2.29
C PRO A 231 -17.12 -23.85 -3.19
N ASN A 232 -16.86 -22.68 -2.60
CA ASN A 232 -16.57 -21.46 -3.35
C ASN A 232 -15.09 -21.27 -3.74
N ARG A 233 -14.18 -22.14 -3.29
CA ARG A 233 -12.74 -22.04 -3.59
C ARG A 233 -12.43 -21.98 -5.10
N PRO A 234 -13.11 -22.77 -5.96
CA PRO A 234 -12.87 -22.71 -7.41
C PRO A 234 -13.25 -21.39 -8.09
N PHE A 235 -14.01 -20.51 -7.43
CA PHE A 235 -14.36 -19.20 -7.97
C PHE A 235 -13.29 -18.12 -7.71
N LEU A 236 -12.24 -18.44 -6.95
CA LEU A 236 -11.03 -17.63 -6.90
C LEU A 236 -10.07 -18.06 -8.02
N PRO A 237 -9.66 -17.16 -8.92
CA PRO A 237 -8.95 -17.53 -10.13
C PRO A 237 -7.46 -17.80 -9.85
N ASP A 238 -7.04 -19.06 -9.97
CA ASP A 238 -5.63 -19.44 -9.72
C ASP A 238 -4.67 -19.00 -10.83
N ASP A 239 -5.17 -18.84 -12.07
CA ASP A 239 -4.39 -18.42 -13.24
C ASP A 239 -4.46 -16.90 -13.44
N VAL A 240 -3.94 -16.16 -12.45
CA VAL A 240 -3.80 -14.71 -12.53
C VAL A 240 -2.35 -14.29 -12.22
N PRO A 241 -1.88 -13.18 -12.79
CA PRO A 241 -0.55 -12.66 -12.45
C PRO A 241 -0.44 -12.32 -10.97
N ILE A 242 0.76 -12.48 -10.43
CA ILE A 242 1.16 -11.94 -9.13
C ILE A 242 1.81 -10.57 -9.38
N VAL A 243 1.26 -9.53 -8.78
CA VAL A 243 1.68 -8.13 -9.00
C VAL A 243 1.85 -7.41 -7.68
N PHE A 244 2.74 -6.40 -7.66
CA PHE A 244 2.82 -5.52 -6.50
C PHE A 244 1.52 -4.72 -6.37
N THR A 245 1.00 -4.64 -5.16
CA THR A 245 -0.35 -4.15 -4.83
C THR A 245 -0.25 -3.29 -3.57
N HIS A 246 -0.93 -2.14 -3.55
CA HIS A 246 -1.00 -1.27 -2.38
C HIS A 246 -1.81 -1.92 -1.26
N ALA A 247 -2.94 -2.56 -1.63
CA ALA A 247 -3.87 -3.28 -0.77
C ALA A 247 -4.61 -2.40 0.26
N ASP A 248 -4.59 -1.08 0.08
CA ASP A 248 -5.34 -0.13 0.91
C ASP A 248 -5.57 1.20 0.17
N LEU A 249 -5.92 1.12 -1.12
CA LEU A 249 -6.06 2.28 -2.00
C LEU A 249 -7.41 3.01 -1.78
N HIS A 250 -7.64 3.46 -0.55
CA HIS A 250 -8.80 4.26 -0.17
C HIS A 250 -8.55 5.76 -0.46
N PRO A 251 -9.56 6.58 -0.80
CA PRO A 251 -9.38 8.03 -1.03
C PRO A 251 -8.74 8.82 0.11
N SER A 252 -8.74 8.30 1.34
CA SER A 252 -8.01 8.90 2.47
C SER A 252 -6.48 8.76 2.35
N ASN A 253 -6.01 7.81 1.53
CA ASN A 253 -4.60 7.47 1.35
C ASN A 253 -4.01 8.07 0.06
N ILE A 254 -4.77 8.93 -0.61
CA ILE A 254 -4.35 9.66 -1.82
C ILE A 254 -4.34 11.14 -1.47
N LEU A 255 -3.18 11.79 -1.57
CA LEU A 255 -3.07 13.24 -1.39
C LEU A 255 -3.08 13.94 -2.74
N VAL A 256 -3.85 15.02 -2.85
CA VAL A 256 -3.93 15.86 -4.05
C VAL A 256 -3.61 17.32 -3.74
N SER A 257 -3.16 18.05 -4.77
CA SER A 257 -2.94 19.49 -4.69
C SER A 257 -4.27 20.23 -4.50
N SER A 258 -4.24 21.36 -3.81
CA SER A 258 -5.42 22.23 -3.68
C SER A 258 -5.67 23.02 -4.97
N GLY A 259 -6.94 23.33 -5.25
CA GLY A 259 -7.36 24.14 -6.41
C GLY A 259 -7.80 23.32 -7.61
N SER A 260 -7.97 23.98 -8.75
CA SER A 260 -8.33 23.36 -10.04
C SER A 260 -7.15 22.62 -10.66
N ASN A 261 -7.41 21.60 -11.48
CA ASN A 261 -6.39 20.69 -12.03
C ASN A 261 -5.58 19.97 -10.94
N PRO A 262 -6.25 19.24 -10.03
CA PRO A 262 -5.57 18.53 -8.94
C PRO A 262 -4.56 17.53 -9.48
N ARG A 263 -3.35 17.58 -8.93
CA ARG A 263 -2.30 16.58 -9.13
C ARG A 263 -2.20 15.68 -7.92
N VAL A 264 -1.98 14.39 -8.14
CA VAL A 264 -1.65 13.46 -7.05
C VAL A 264 -0.27 13.84 -6.50
N ILE A 265 -0.25 14.28 -5.24
CA ILE A 265 0.94 14.70 -4.51
C ILE A 265 1.61 13.53 -3.82
N ALA A 266 0.83 12.55 -3.34
CA ALA A 266 1.38 11.37 -2.71
C ALA A 266 0.36 10.22 -2.69
N ILE A 267 0.88 8.99 -2.78
CA ILE A 267 0.20 7.79 -2.29
C ILE A 267 0.84 7.42 -0.95
N ILE A 268 0.03 7.28 0.10
CA ILE A 268 0.49 7.05 1.47
C ILE A 268 -0.10 5.76 2.05
N ASP A 269 0.44 5.31 3.19
CA ASP A 269 -0.05 4.15 3.95
C ASP A 269 0.18 2.78 3.28
N TRP A 270 1.43 2.52 2.89
CA TRP A 270 1.87 1.29 2.21
C TRP A 270 2.08 0.07 3.13
N HIS A 271 1.51 0.06 4.34
CA HIS A 271 1.79 -0.99 5.32
C HIS A 271 1.23 -2.37 4.94
N GLN A 272 0.15 -2.41 4.14
CA GLN A 272 -0.47 -3.66 3.67
C GLN A 272 0.13 -4.12 2.33
N SER A 273 1.06 -3.36 1.76
CA SER A 273 1.51 -3.57 0.39
C SER A 273 2.40 -4.81 0.23
N GLY A 274 2.47 -5.35 -0.99
CA GLY A 274 3.20 -6.58 -1.26
C GLY A 274 2.83 -7.16 -2.62
N TRP A 275 3.26 -8.39 -2.88
CA TRP A 275 2.88 -9.14 -4.08
C TRP A 275 1.64 -9.98 -3.81
N TYR A 276 0.58 -9.71 -4.55
CA TYR A 276 -0.74 -10.33 -4.43
C TYR A 276 -1.25 -10.81 -5.79
N PRO A 277 -2.27 -11.69 -5.85
CA PRO A 277 -3.02 -11.93 -7.07
C PRO A 277 -3.58 -10.62 -7.65
N ALA A 278 -3.53 -10.45 -8.98
CA ALA A 278 -3.84 -9.17 -9.65
C ALA A 278 -5.21 -8.55 -9.31
N TYR A 279 -6.19 -9.38 -8.93
CA TYR A 279 -7.53 -8.94 -8.56
C TYR A 279 -7.59 -8.26 -7.18
N TRP A 280 -6.57 -8.42 -6.33
CA TRP A 280 -6.61 -8.07 -4.92
C TRP A 280 -6.82 -6.57 -4.67
N GLU A 281 -6.17 -5.71 -5.48
CA GLU A 281 -6.34 -4.25 -5.38
C GLU A 281 -7.82 -3.85 -5.55
N TYR A 282 -8.50 -4.38 -6.58
CA TYR A 282 -9.91 -4.08 -6.83
C TYR A 282 -10.78 -4.54 -5.67
N CYS A 283 -10.55 -5.78 -5.20
CA CYS A 283 -11.28 -6.33 -4.07
C CYS A 283 -11.14 -5.48 -2.81
N LYS A 284 -9.91 -5.12 -2.44
CA LYS A 284 -9.63 -4.31 -1.25
C LYS A 284 -10.14 -2.88 -1.37
N ALA A 285 -9.93 -2.22 -2.51
CA ALA A 285 -10.41 -0.86 -2.74
C ALA A 285 -11.95 -0.79 -2.76
N ARG A 286 -12.62 -1.81 -3.30
CA ARG A 286 -14.09 -1.91 -3.26
C ARG A 286 -14.61 -2.20 -1.85
N TRP A 287 -13.96 -3.11 -1.12
CA TRP A 287 -14.35 -3.50 0.23
C TRP A 287 -14.22 -2.35 1.25
N THR A 288 -13.19 -1.51 1.12
CA THR A 288 -13.01 -0.32 1.96
C THR A 288 -13.89 0.86 1.55
N SER A 289 -14.53 0.80 0.38
CA SER A 289 -15.41 1.86 -0.11
C SER A 289 -16.84 1.73 0.43
N THR A 290 -17.56 2.85 0.48
CA THR A 290 -19.00 2.79 0.79
C THR A 290 -19.79 2.30 -0.43
N ILE A 291 -20.41 1.12 -0.30
CA ILE A 291 -21.18 0.47 -1.38
C ILE A 291 -22.24 1.43 -1.95
N GLY A 292 -22.29 1.51 -3.30
CA GLY A 292 -23.30 2.30 -4.01
C GLY A 292 -23.06 3.82 -3.99
N LYS A 293 -21.96 4.29 -3.40
CA LYS A 293 -21.52 5.67 -3.54
C LYS A 293 -20.80 5.89 -4.87
N GLU A 294 -20.75 7.15 -5.27
CA GLU A 294 -20.22 7.59 -6.55
C GLU A 294 -18.80 7.07 -6.81
N TRP A 295 -17.91 7.16 -5.81
CA TRP A 295 -16.53 6.66 -5.89
C TRP A 295 -16.48 5.19 -6.33
N GLU A 296 -17.15 4.30 -5.60
CA GLU A 296 -17.15 2.86 -5.86
C GLU A 296 -17.81 2.50 -7.19
N ALA A 297 -18.96 3.10 -7.47
CA ALA A 297 -19.76 2.74 -8.64
C ALA A 297 -19.16 3.24 -9.96
N LYS A 298 -18.59 4.46 -9.96
CA LYS A 298 -18.21 5.19 -11.17
C LYS A 298 -16.70 5.33 -11.37
N TYR A 299 -15.93 5.67 -10.33
CA TYR A 299 -14.52 6.06 -10.49
C TYR A 299 -13.53 4.94 -10.16
N LEU A 300 -13.82 4.11 -9.16
CA LEU A 300 -13.00 2.93 -8.85
C LEU A 300 -12.75 2.04 -10.09
N PRO A 301 -13.74 1.76 -10.96
CA PRO A 301 -13.53 0.99 -12.19
C PRO A 301 -12.64 1.67 -13.24
N LEU A 302 -12.41 2.99 -13.13
CA LEU A 302 -11.52 3.74 -14.03
C LEU A 302 -10.06 3.61 -13.60
N ILE A 303 -9.82 3.42 -12.30
CA ILE A 303 -8.47 3.32 -11.73
C ILE A 303 -7.99 1.87 -11.60
N VAL A 304 -8.89 0.91 -11.35
CA VAL A 304 -8.56 -0.51 -11.21
C VAL A 304 -9.59 -1.36 -11.95
N ASP A 305 -9.12 -2.35 -12.71
CA ASP A 305 -9.97 -3.27 -13.46
C ASP A 305 -10.91 -4.06 -12.52
N ARG A 306 -12.17 -4.21 -12.93
CA ARG A 306 -13.15 -5.00 -12.19
C ARG A 306 -12.82 -6.49 -12.31
N HIS A 307 -13.03 -7.22 -11.22
CA HIS A 307 -12.87 -8.68 -11.19
C HIS A 307 -14.14 -9.37 -10.65
N GLU A 308 -14.60 -10.39 -11.38
CA GLU A 308 -15.82 -11.14 -11.09
C GLU A 308 -15.74 -11.94 -9.77
N CYS A 309 -14.53 -12.23 -9.29
CA CYS A 309 -14.33 -13.00 -8.06
C CYS A 309 -14.68 -12.23 -6.77
N TYR A 310 -15.06 -10.95 -6.85
CA TYR A 310 -15.31 -10.11 -5.69
C TYR A 310 -16.29 -10.72 -4.69
N ASP A 311 -17.47 -11.17 -5.14
CA ASP A 311 -18.51 -11.66 -4.23
C ASP A 311 -18.04 -12.91 -3.46
N TYR A 312 -17.26 -13.76 -4.12
CA TYR A 312 -16.66 -14.92 -3.49
C TYR A 312 -15.53 -14.52 -2.52
N TRP A 313 -14.66 -13.61 -2.95
CA TRP A 313 -13.61 -13.05 -2.10
C TRP A 313 -14.19 -12.41 -0.83
N ASP A 314 -15.22 -11.58 -0.97
CA ASP A 314 -15.91 -10.89 0.13
C ASP A 314 -16.54 -11.90 1.09
N SER A 315 -17.16 -12.96 0.57
CA SER A 315 -17.69 -14.03 1.42
C SER A 315 -16.62 -14.69 2.29
N PHE A 316 -15.39 -14.81 1.80
CA PHE A 316 -14.27 -15.34 2.57
C PHE A 316 -13.73 -14.31 3.57
N VAL A 317 -13.71 -13.02 3.23
CA VAL A 317 -13.34 -11.95 4.16
C VAL A 317 -14.31 -11.87 5.33
N LEU A 318 -15.61 -11.80 5.05
CA LEU A 318 -16.66 -11.80 6.08
C LEU A 318 -16.61 -13.06 6.97
N ALA A 319 -16.31 -14.23 6.38
CA ALA A 319 -16.17 -15.48 7.13
C ALA A 319 -14.99 -15.48 8.13
N ARG A 320 -14.03 -14.55 8.00
CA ARG A 320 -12.89 -14.37 8.93
C ARG A 320 -13.21 -13.43 10.10
N GLY A 321 -14.37 -12.79 10.10
CA GLY A 321 -14.78 -11.81 11.10
C GLY A 321 -14.13 -10.43 10.92
N ALA A 322 -13.74 -10.13 9.68
CA ALA A 322 -13.36 -8.78 9.24
C ALA A 322 -14.60 -7.97 8.87
#